data_AF-A0A0S3H6S5-F1
#
_entry.id   AF-A0A0S3H6S5-F1
#
_cell.length_a   1.000
_cell.length_b   1.000
_cell.length_c   1.000
_cell.angle_alpha   90.00
_cell.angle_beta   90.00
_cell.angle_gamma   90.00
#
_symmetry.space_group_name_H-M   'P 1'
#
loop_
_entity.id
_entity.type
_entity.pdbx_description
1 polymer ?
#
loop_
_entity_poly.entity_id
_entity_poly.type
_entity_poly.pdbx_seq_one_letter_code
_entity_poly.pdbx_strand_id
1 'polypeptide(L)' 'GCDLEDGSIGGRYQYAYDGKDFIALDMDTMTFTAADAAAQITKRKWEADGTVAERRKHYLENTCIEWL' A
#
# COMPACT_ATOMS: atom_id res chain seq x y z
N GLY A 1 5.79 4.68 2.04
CA GLY A 1 6.83 5.69 1.80
C GLY A 1 6.92 5.92 0.31
N CYS A 2 7.48 7.04 -0.08
CA CYS A 2 7.67 7.42 -1.47
C CYS A 2 9.09 7.92 -1.69
N ASP A 3 9.48 8.01 -2.95
CA ASP A 3 10.77 8.48 -3.43
C ASP A 3 10.62 9.17 -4.80
N LEU A 4 11.61 10.00 -5.14
CA LEU A 4 11.72 10.72 -6.42
C LEU A 4 13.05 10.33 -7.06
N GLU A 5 13.00 9.64 -8.20
CA GLU A 5 14.17 9.23 -8.97
C GLU A 5 14.01 9.71 -10.41
N ASP A 6 14.88 10.62 -10.86
CA ASP A 6 14.84 11.25 -12.20
C ASP A 6 13.47 11.83 -12.60
N GLY A 7 12.73 12.35 -11.61
CA GLY A 7 11.39 12.91 -11.81
C GLY A 7 10.25 11.87 -11.86
N SER A 8 10.57 10.58 -11.73
CA SER A 8 9.60 9.51 -11.52
C SER A 8 9.25 9.39 -10.04
N ILE A 9 7.96 9.21 -9.74
CA ILE A 9 7.45 9.00 -8.38
C ILE A 9 7.43 7.50 -8.09
N GLY A 10 8.23 7.07 -7.11
CA GLY A 10 8.17 5.73 -6.53
C GLY A 10 7.30 5.75 -5.28
N GLY A 11 6.33 4.84 -5.17
CA GLY A 11 5.46 4.73 -3.99
C GLY A 11 5.37 3.29 -3.52
N ARG A 12 5.50 3.06 -2.20
CA ARG A 12 5.37 1.73 -1.60
C ARG A 12 4.57 1.75 -0.31
N TYR A 13 3.67 0.79 -0.18
CA TYR A 13 2.96 0.52 1.07
C TYR A 13 3.06 -0.96 1.42
N GLN A 14 3.74 -1.21 2.53
CA GLN A 14 3.91 -2.53 3.13
C GLN A 14 3.71 -2.39 4.64
N TYR A 15 3.06 -3.38 5.23
CA TYR A 15 2.83 -3.46 6.66
C TYR A 15 3.34 -4.81 7.16
N ALA A 16 4.05 -4.78 8.28
CA ALA A 16 4.58 -5.94 8.96
C ALA A 16 3.86 -6.12 10.31
N TYR A 17 3.69 -7.37 10.72
CA TYR A 17 3.12 -7.75 12.02
C TYR A 17 4.09 -8.74 12.68
N ASP A 18 4.44 -8.50 13.95
CA ASP A 18 5.46 -9.27 14.68
C ASP A 18 6.81 -9.41 13.94
N GLY A 19 7.22 -8.35 13.25
CA GLY A 19 8.47 -8.30 12.49
C GLY A 19 8.48 -9.13 11.21
N LYS A 20 7.33 -9.65 10.77
CA LYS A 20 7.15 -10.39 9.52
C LYS A 20 6.25 -9.63 8.57
N ASP A 21 6.47 -9.78 7.27
CA ASP A 21 5.58 -9.23 6.26
C ASP A 21 4.16 -9.72 6.48
N PHE A 22 3.19 -8.82 6.31
CA PHE A 22 1.78 -9.11 6.58
C PHE A 22 0.92 -8.76 5.37
N ILE A 23 0.96 -7.49 4.91
CA ILE A 23 0.18 -7.06 3.75
C ILE A 23 0.90 -5.95 2.97
N ALA A 24 0.82 -6.00 1.65
CA ALA A 24 1.35 -4.98 0.75
C ALA A 24 0.30 -4.55 -0.27
N LEU A 25 0.32 -3.28 -0.66
CA LEU A 25 -0.57 -2.74 -1.70
C LEU A 25 0.16 -2.76 -3.05
N ASP A 26 -0.48 -3.34 -4.06
CA ASP A 26 -0.17 -3.11 -5.47
C ASP A 26 -1.00 -1.92 -5.95
N MET A 27 -0.33 -0.81 -6.26
CA MET A 27 -0.98 0.44 -6.66
C MET A 27 -1.39 0.47 -8.14
N ASP A 28 -0.90 -0.47 -8.95
CA ASP A 28 -1.26 -0.58 -10.36
C ASP A 28 -2.59 -1.33 -10.50
N THR A 29 -2.74 -2.41 -9.73
CA THR A 29 -3.96 -3.22 -9.72
C THR A 29 -4.97 -2.80 -8.66
N MET A 30 -4.57 -1.93 -7.71
CA MET A 30 -5.37 -1.54 -6.55
C MET A 30 -5.79 -2.72 -5.68
N THR A 31 -4.96 -3.76 -5.62
CA THR A 31 -5.20 -4.97 -4.82
C THR A 31 -4.14 -5.16 -3.76
N PHE A 32 -4.43 -6.00 -2.76
CA PHE A 32 -3.48 -6.30 -1.69
C PHE A 32 -2.90 -7.70 -1.83
N THR A 33 -1.60 -7.82 -1.55
CA THR A 33 -0.92 -9.10 -1.37
C THR A 33 -0.85 -9.40 0.13
N ALA A 34 -1.47 -10.50 0.55
CA ALA A 34 -1.42 -10.99 1.92
C ALA A 34 -0.30 -12.04 2.06
N ALA A 35 0.58 -11.86 3.05
CA ALA A 35 1.75 -12.71 3.25
C ALA A 35 1.42 -14.05 3.93
N ASP A 36 0.34 -14.11 4.71
CA ASP A 36 -0.11 -15.33 5.38
C ASP A 36 -1.65 -15.45 5.42
N ALA A 37 -2.14 -16.54 6.02
CA ALA A 37 -3.57 -16.81 6.14
C ALA A 37 -4.31 -15.81 7.03
N ALA A 38 -3.66 -15.24 8.04
CA ALA A 38 -4.27 -14.23 8.91
C ALA A 38 -4.45 -12.90 8.16
N ALA A 39 -3.47 -12.51 7.34
CA ALA A 39 -3.54 -11.34 6.48
C ALA A 39 -4.64 -11.40 5.42
N GLN A 40 -5.08 -12.61 5.02
CA GLN A 40 -6.20 -12.78 4.07
C GLN A 40 -7.51 -12.15 4.58
N ILE A 41 -7.73 -12.14 5.90
CA ILE A 41 -8.90 -11.52 6.50
C ILE A 41 -8.87 -10.00 6.27
N THR A 42 -7.71 -9.37 6.53
CA THR A 42 -7.50 -7.94 6.31
C THR A 42 -7.61 -7.57 4.84
N LYS A 43 -6.97 -8.36 3.95
CA LYS A 43 -7.08 -8.20 2.49
C LYS A 43 -8.54 -8.15 2.06
N ARG A 44 -9.32 -9.17 2.37
CA ARG A 44 -10.75 -9.24 1.97
C ARG A 44 -11.55 -8.06 2.49
N LYS A 45 -11.31 -7.64 3.74
CA LYS A 45 -12.00 -6.49 4.33
C LYS A 45 -11.66 -5.19 3.58
N TRP A 46 -10.38 -4.95 3.30
CA TRP A 46 -9.94 -3.72 2.65
C TRP A 46 -10.32 -3.68 1.16
N GLU A 47 -10.27 -4.82 0.46
CA GLU A 47 -10.71 -4.91 -0.94
C GLU A 47 -12.24 -4.80 -1.07
N ALA A 48 -13.01 -5.34 -0.12
CA ALA A 48 -14.46 -5.17 -0.09
C ALA A 48 -14.87 -3.72 0.23
N ASP A 49 -14.09 -3.02 1.06
CA ASP A 49 -14.30 -1.60 1.35
C ASP A 49 -13.92 -0.70 0.16
N GLY A 50 -12.87 -1.06 -0.59
CA GLY A 50 -12.41 -0.38 -1.80
C GLY A 50 -11.67 0.95 -1.55
N THR A 51 -12.04 1.69 -0.50
CA THR A 51 -11.49 3.04 -0.26
C THR A 51 -10.06 3.03 0.27
N VAL A 52 -9.63 1.92 0.88
CA VAL A 52 -8.31 1.82 1.50
C VAL A 52 -7.20 1.93 0.46
N ALA A 53 -7.33 1.24 -0.68
CA ALA A 53 -6.34 1.27 -1.74
C ALA A 53 -6.24 2.69 -2.35
N GLU A 54 -7.37 3.32 -2.66
CA GLU A 54 -7.46 4.67 -3.23
C GLU A 54 -6.79 5.71 -2.33
N ARG A 55 -7.12 5.70 -1.04
CA ARG A 55 -6.54 6.63 -0.07
C ARG A 55 -5.03 6.45 0.07
N ARG A 56 -4.54 5.20 0.03
CA ARG A 56 -3.10 4.92 0.12
C ARG A 56 -2.38 5.37 -1.13
N LYS A 57 -2.92 5.09 -2.32
CA LYS A 57 -2.37 5.56 -3.59
C LYS A 57 -2.29 7.08 -3.63
N HIS A 58 -3.39 7.78 -3.32
CA HIS A 58 -3.42 9.24 -3.27
C HIS A 58 -2.35 9.81 -2.33
N TYR A 59 -2.22 9.24 -1.12
CA TYR A 59 -1.18 9.67 -0.19
C TYR A 59 0.23 9.43 -0.75
N LEU A 60 0.50 8.29 -1.37
CA LEU A 60 1.85 7.94 -1.86
C LEU A 60 2.25 8.75 -3.09
N GLU A 61 1.30 9.05 -3.98
CA GLU A 61 1.55 9.79 -5.23
C GLU A 61 1.58 11.32 -5.03
N ASN A 62 0.92 11.85 -4.00
CA ASN A 62 0.78 13.29 -3.80
C ASN A 62 1.34 13.73 -2.45
N THR A 63 0.63 13.44 -1.36
CA THR A 63 0.96 13.96 -0.03
C THR A 63 2.34 13.53 0.44
N CYS A 64 2.77 12.31 0.14
CA CYS A 64 4.10 11.85 0.52
C CYS A 64 5.19 12.63 -0.23
N ILE A 65 4.97 12.94 -1.51
CA ILE A 65 5.89 13.67 -2.37
C ILE A 65 5.99 15.15 -2.00
N GLU A 66 4.88 15.78 -1.62
CA GLU A 66 4.87 17.15 -1.10
C GLU A 66 5.74 17.33 0.16
N TRP A 67 5.98 16.25 0.90
CA TRP A 67 6.73 16.25 2.15
C TRP A 67 8.17 15.74 2.01
N LEU A 68 8.59 15.35 0.80
CA LEU A 68 9.93 14.83 0.51
C LEU A 68 10.91 15.98 0.19
#